data_AF-A0A091ASR8-F1
#
_entry.id   AF-A0A091ASR8-F1
#
_cell.length_a   1.000
_cell.length_b   1.000
_cell.length_c   1.000
_cell.angle_alpha   90.00
_cell.angle_beta   90.00
_cell.angle_gamma   90.00
#
_symmetry.space_group_name_H-M   'P 1'
#
loop_
_entity.id
_entity.type
_entity.pdbx_description
1 polymer ?
#
loop_
_entity_poly.entity_id
_entity_poly.type
_entity_poly.pdbx_seq_one_letter_code
_entity_poly.pdbx_strand_id
1 'polypeptide(L)'
;MALKHGRVADFADSLAEAMEKAMKTEWAATKGFALPDQGVEDRRLLFVAVAWGLFDFLKANENALINEITLHDASGLGSDIDYDVVQLELNL
;
A
#
# COMPACT_ATOMS: atom_id res chain seq x y z
N MET A 1 10.55 1.61 7.19
CA MET A 1 9.57 0.54 7.48
C MET A 1 9.28 -0.16 6.17
N ALA A 2 9.34 -1.49 6.12
CA ALA A 2 8.95 -2.24 4.92
C ALA A 2 7.44 -2.16 4.73
N LEU A 3 6.97 -2.01 3.49
CA LEU A 3 5.56 -2.10 3.17
C LEU A 3 5.10 -3.54 3.41
N LYS A 4 4.01 -3.74 4.15
CA LYS A 4 3.42 -5.07 4.39
C LYS A 4 1.93 -5.07 4.12
N HIS A 5 1.45 -6.13 3.46
CA HIS A 5 0.02 -6.34 3.19
C HIS A 5 -0.79 -6.57 4.48
N GLY A 6 -0.22 -7.29 5.46
CA GLY A 6 -0.87 -7.71 6.70
C GLY A 6 -1.44 -9.14 6.67
N ARG A 7 -1.65 -9.73 7.85
CA ARG A 7 -2.40 -10.99 8.05
C ARG A 7 -3.44 -10.77 9.13
N VAL A 8 -4.46 -11.64 9.22
CA VAL A 8 -5.44 -11.56 10.32
C VAL A 8 -4.74 -11.66 11.68
N ALA A 9 -3.72 -12.52 11.79
CA ALA A 9 -2.91 -12.68 13.00
C ALA A 9 -1.81 -11.60 13.18
N ASP A 10 -1.45 -10.86 12.14
CA ASP A 10 -0.47 -9.77 12.16
C ASP A 10 -1.01 -8.58 11.34
N PHE A 11 -1.99 -7.91 11.92
CA PHE A 11 -2.77 -6.88 11.24
C PHE A 11 -2.17 -5.48 11.41
N ALA A 12 -1.57 -5.19 12.57
CA ALA A 12 -1.06 -3.85 12.88
C ALA A 12 0.03 -3.40 11.89
N ASP A 13 0.15 -2.09 11.66
CA ASP A 13 1.17 -1.48 10.80
C ASP A 13 1.17 -2.04 9.36
N SER A 14 0.01 -2.45 8.86
CA SER A 14 -0.16 -3.04 7.52
C SER A 14 -1.09 -2.22 6.62
N LEU A 15 -1.02 -2.49 5.32
CA LEU A 15 -1.98 -1.94 4.37
C LEU A 15 -3.42 -2.33 4.73
N ALA A 16 -3.67 -3.57 5.15
CA ALA A 16 -5.00 -4.01 5.55
C ALA A 16 -5.54 -3.21 6.75
N GLU A 17 -4.68 -2.82 7.70
CA GLU A 17 -5.08 -1.93 8.80
C GLU A 17 -5.37 -0.51 8.33
N ALA A 18 -4.53 0.02 7.43
CA ALA A 18 -4.77 1.33 6.83
C ALA A 18 -6.12 1.36 6.08
N MET A 19 -6.47 0.29 5.36
CA MET A 19 -7.77 0.13 4.70
C MET A 19 -8.93 0.08 5.71
N GLU A 20 -8.79 -0.65 6.83
CA GLU A 20 -9.82 -0.66 7.88
C GLU A 20 -10.00 0.72 8.51
N LYS A 21 -8.90 1.45 8.77
CA LYS A 21 -8.95 2.84 9.28
C LYS A 21 -9.68 3.75 8.30
N ALA A 22 -9.36 3.66 7.01
CA ALA A 22 -10.05 4.43 5.97
C ALA A 22 -11.56 4.12 5.92
N MET A 23 -11.93 2.84 5.97
CA MET A 23 -13.35 2.44 5.99
C MET A 23 -14.08 3.01 7.20
N LYS A 24 -13.48 2.99 8.40
CA LYS A 24 -14.09 3.57 9.60
C LYS A 24 -14.35 5.06 9.44
N THR A 25 -13.39 5.80 8.89
CA THR A 25 -13.52 7.24 8.61
C THR A 25 -14.65 7.51 7.62
N GLU A 26 -14.64 6.84 6.47
CA GLU A 26 -15.66 7.03 5.42
C GLU A 26 -17.05 6.59 5.88
N TRP A 27 -17.13 5.50 6.65
CA TRP A 27 -18.39 5.02 7.21
C TRP A 27 -19.00 6.06 8.15
N ALA A 28 -18.22 6.60 9.07
CA ALA A 28 -18.70 7.62 10.00
C ALA A 28 -19.14 8.88 9.26
N ALA A 29 -18.39 9.32 8.26
CA ALA A 29 -18.73 10.49 7.44
C ALA A 29 -20.04 10.28 6.66
N THR A 30 -20.24 9.07 6.11
CA THR A 30 -21.39 8.74 5.26
C THR A 30 -22.65 8.40 6.05
N LYS A 31 -22.51 7.67 7.15
CA LYS A 31 -23.64 7.11 7.91
C LYS A 31 -23.99 7.93 9.14
N GLY A 32 -23.09 8.79 9.62
CA GLY A 32 -23.30 9.61 10.81
C GLY A 32 -23.16 8.86 12.13
N PHE A 33 -22.72 7.61 12.11
CA PHE A 33 -22.44 6.80 13.30
C PHE A 33 -21.23 5.89 13.07
N ALA A 34 -20.63 5.40 14.15
CA ALA A 34 -19.44 4.55 14.09
C ALA A 34 -19.71 3.22 13.38
N LEU A 35 -18.72 2.69 12.68
CA LEU A 35 -18.78 1.35 12.08
C LEU A 35 -19.03 0.31 13.20
N PRO A 36 -20.06 -0.56 13.07
CA PRO A 36 -20.33 -1.58 14.08
C PRO A 36 -19.21 -2.62 14.21
N ASP A 37 -19.08 -3.20 15.40
CA ASP A 37 -18.12 -4.27 15.69
C ASP A 37 -18.54 -5.64 15.13
N GLN A 38 -19.80 -5.78 14.72
CA GLN A 38 -20.26 -7.00 14.05
C GLN A 38 -19.54 -7.19 12.72
N GLY A 39 -19.02 -8.40 12.49
CA GLY A 39 -18.28 -8.75 11.28
C GLY A 39 -16.86 -8.18 11.22
N VAL A 40 -16.26 -7.76 12.34
CA VAL A 40 -14.85 -7.30 12.38
C VAL A 40 -13.90 -8.35 11.78
N GLU A 41 -14.07 -9.63 12.11
CA GLU A 41 -13.19 -10.71 11.63
C GLU A 41 -13.29 -10.89 10.12
N ASP A 42 -14.51 -11.00 9.58
CA ASP A 42 -14.76 -11.13 8.14
C ASP A 42 -14.26 -9.91 7.37
N ARG A 43 -14.47 -8.71 7.91
CA ARG A 43 -14.00 -7.47 7.30
C ARG A 43 -12.47 -7.40 7.28
N ARG A 44 -11.80 -7.82 8.35
CA ARG A 44 -10.33 -7.91 8.38
C ARG A 44 -9.82 -8.94 7.38
N LEU A 45 -10.48 -10.09 7.28
CA LEU A 45 -10.16 -11.09 6.27
C LEU A 45 -10.28 -10.53 4.85
N LEU A 46 -11.36 -9.79 4.57
CA LEU A 46 -11.56 -9.11 3.29
C LEU A 46 -10.41 -8.13 2.98
N PHE A 47 -10.06 -7.24 3.92
CA PHE A 47 -8.98 -6.28 3.69
C PHE A 47 -7.62 -6.93 3.54
N VAL A 48 -7.35 -8.00 4.28
CA VAL A 48 -6.14 -8.81 4.09
C VAL A 48 -6.11 -9.39 2.68
N ALA A 49 -7.21 -10.01 2.21
CA ALA A 49 -7.27 -10.60 0.87
C ALA A 49 -7.06 -9.54 -0.24
N VAL A 50 -7.66 -8.36 -0.09
CA VAL A 50 -7.48 -7.24 -1.03
C VAL A 50 -6.05 -6.72 -1.01
N ALA A 51 -5.46 -6.54 0.17
CA ALA A 51 -4.07 -6.09 0.30
C ALA A 51 -3.09 -7.08 -0.34
N TRP A 52 -3.30 -8.39 -0.16
CA TRP A 52 -2.53 -9.43 -0.85
C TRP A 52 -2.67 -9.33 -2.36
N GLY A 53 -3.90 -9.31 -2.87
CA GLY A 53 -4.15 -9.23 -4.31
C GLY A 53 -3.56 -7.96 -4.94
N LEU A 54 -3.59 -6.84 -4.22
CA LEU A 54 -2.92 -5.61 -4.67
C LEU A 54 -1.41 -5.79 -4.75
N PHE A 55 -0.77 -6.33 -3.72
CA PHE A 55 0.69 -6.56 -3.75
C PHE A 55 1.09 -7.51 -4.87
N ASP A 56 0.36 -8.61 -5.07
CA ASP A 56 0.61 -9.56 -6.16
C ASP A 56 0.43 -8.88 -7.53
N PHE A 57 -0.60 -8.06 -7.68
CA PHE A 57 -0.83 -7.30 -8.91
C PHE A 57 0.28 -6.29 -9.17
N LEU A 58 0.69 -5.52 -8.16
CA LEU A 58 1.75 -4.53 -8.30
C LEU A 58 3.07 -5.20 -8.66
N LYS A 59 3.40 -6.32 -8.00
CA LYS A 59 4.59 -7.12 -8.31
C LYS A 59 4.56 -7.66 -9.74
N ALA A 60 3.41 -8.16 -10.19
CA ALA A 60 3.25 -8.65 -11.56
C ALA A 60 3.35 -7.55 -12.63
N ASN A 61 3.13 -6.30 -12.26
CA ASN A 61 3.13 -5.14 -13.16
C ASN A 61 4.21 -4.12 -12.77
N GLU A 62 5.27 -4.55 -12.10
CA GLU A 62 6.30 -3.69 -11.52
C GLU A 62 6.94 -2.77 -12.56
N ASN A 63 7.21 -3.29 -13.75
CA ASN A 63 7.78 -2.55 -14.88
C ASN A 63 6.88 -1.42 -15.42
N ALA A 64 5.58 -1.44 -15.10
CA ALA A 64 4.64 -0.38 -15.49
C ALA A 64 4.44 0.67 -14.39
N LEU A 65 4.91 0.41 -13.16
CA LEU A 65 4.72 1.29 -12.01
C LEU A 65 5.84 2.30 -11.86
N ILE A 66 7.07 1.94 -12.24
CA ILE A 66 8.22 2.84 -12.22
C ILE A 66 8.60 3.12 -13.65
N ASN A 67 8.26 4.32 -14.11
CA ASN A 67 8.63 4.78 -15.44
C ASN A 67 9.93 5.60 -15.42
N GLU A 68 10.22 6.28 -14.30
CA GLU A 68 11.31 7.25 -14.19
C GLU A 68 11.93 7.25 -12.79
N ILE A 69 13.26 7.23 -12.71
CA ILE A 69 14.04 7.48 -11.48
C ILE A 69 14.89 8.73 -11.71
N THR A 70 14.70 9.74 -10.88
CA THR A 70 15.58 10.92 -10.82
C THR A 70 16.61 10.74 -9.71
N LEU A 71 17.90 10.79 -10.05
CA LEU A 71 18.98 10.83 -9.07
C LEU A 71 19.36 12.29 -8.80
N HIS A 72 19.10 12.74 -7.57
CA HIS A 72 19.47 14.07 -7.11
C HIS A 72 20.91 14.11 -6.60
N ASP A 73 21.71 15.04 -7.11
CA ASP A 73 23.05 15.29 -6.58
C ASP A 73 22.96 16.18 -5.32
N ALA A 74 23.11 15.56 -4.15
CA ALA A 74 23.11 16.25 -2.87
C ALA A 74 24.31 17.20 -2.68
N SER A 75 25.34 17.12 -3.52
CA SER A 75 26.52 18.01 -3.45
C SER A 75 26.30 19.36 -4.15
N GLY A 76 25.23 19.50 -4.95
CA GLY A 76 24.86 20.74 -5.64
C GLY A 76 25.86 21.17 -6.73
N LEU A 77 26.77 20.28 -7.13
CA LEU A 77 27.80 20.52 -8.13
C LEU A 77 27.45 19.89 -9.49
N GLY A 78 26.53 18.93 -9.51
CA GLY A 78 25.99 18.27 -10.70
C GLY A 78 24.54 18.63 -10.99
N SER A 79 24.04 18.11 -12.12
CA SER A 79 22.64 18.17 -12.53
C SER A 79 21.92 16.88 -12.17
N ASP A 80 20.65 16.97 -11.82
CA ASP A 80 19.80 15.79 -11.68
C ASP A 80 19.81 14.97 -12.98
N ILE A 81 19.82 13.65 -12.83
CA ILE A 81 19.80 12.72 -13.97
C ILE A 81 18.54 11.88 -13.88
N ASP A 82 17.74 11.94 -14.94
CA ASP A 82 16.54 11.14 -15.12
C ASP A 82 16.88 9.86 -15.88
N TYR A 83 16.42 8.72 -15.35
CA TYR A 83 16.57 7.40 -15.97
C TYR A 83 15.19 6.79 -16.22
N ASP A 84 14.95 6.38 -17.46
CA ASP A 84 13.81 5.51 -17.80
C ASP A 84 14.05 4.12 -17.20
N VAL A 85 13.12 3.64 -16.40
CA VAL A 85 13.22 2.32 -15.77
C VAL A 85 12.59 1.27 -16.67
N VAL A 86 13.42 0.34 -17.15
CA VAL A 86 12.98 -0.75 -18.05
C VAL A 86 12.56 -1.99 -17.25
N GLN A 87 13.14 -2.20 -16.07
CA GLN A 87 12.79 -3.29 -15.16
C GLN A 87 13.23 -2.93 -13.73
N LEU A 88 12.39 -3.24 -12.76
CA LEU A 88 12.72 -3.15 -11.33
C LEU A 88 12.57 -4.55 -10.69
N GLU A 89 13.36 -4.83 -9.64
CA GLU A 89 13.25 -6.06 -8.85
C GLU A 89 12.88 -5.72 -7.40
N LEU A 90 11.60 -5.86 -7.05
CA LEU A 90 11.09 -5.71 -5.69
C LEU A 90 11.42 -6.96 -4.87
N ASN A 91 12.45 -6.86 -4.02
CA ASN A 91 12.72 -7.83 -2.96
C ASN A 91 11.73 -7.61 -1.80
N LEU A 92 10.55 -8.24 -1.92
CA LEU A 92 9.53 -8.34 -0.87
C LEU A 92 9.79 -9.53 0.06
#